data_AF-A0A3M1PT31-F1
#
_entry.id   AF-A0A3M1PT31-F1
#
_cell.length_a   1.000
_cell.length_b   1.000
_cell.length_c   1.000
_cell.angle_alpha   90.00
_cell.angle_beta   90.00
_cell.angle_gamma   90.00
#
_symmetry.space_group_name_H-M   'P 1'
#
loop_
_entity.id
_entity.type
_entity.pdbx_description
1 polymer ?
#
loop_
_entity_poly.entity_id
_entity_poly.type
_entity_poly.pdbx_seq_one_letter_code
_entity_poly.pdbx_strand_id
1 'polypeptide(L)'
;PAFFLALGPRPTTLFAYLLVMTFGEAMWQPRFLQYAAEIAPEGRTGIYMGVAQFPWFLTKVVAPLYTGTMMDRFCPPNGPLHTETMWLIFGLIAIVSPVLLVLLKGWLGRDFKERAD
;
A
#
# COMPACT_ATOMS: atom_id res chain seq x y z
N PRO A 1 -9.71 -0.36 1.80
CA PRO A 1 -10.02 0.04 3.20
C PRO A 1 -10.20 1.56 3.37
N ALA A 2 -9.38 2.40 2.74
CA ALA A 2 -9.43 3.87 2.90
C ALA A 2 -10.82 4.51 2.66
N PHE A 3 -11.66 3.91 1.80
CA PHE A 3 -13.04 4.36 1.56
C PHE A 3 -13.93 4.36 2.80
N PHE A 4 -13.66 3.53 3.81
CA PHE A 4 -14.40 3.62 5.08
C PHE A 4 -14.21 4.99 5.73
N LEU A 5 -13.01 5.56 5.65
CA LEU A 5 -12.69 6.88 6.21
C LEU A 5 -13.27 8.03 5.39
N ALA A 6 -13.66 7.79 4.14
CA ALA A 6 -14.38 8.75 3.32
C ALA A 6 -15.86 8.91 3.71
N LEU A 7 -16.42 8.00 4.52
CA LEU A 7 -17.82 8.04 5.00
C LEU A 7 -18.00 8.92 6.25
N GLY A 8 -16.94 9.59 6.68
CA GLY A 8 -16.94 10.53 7.79
C GLY A 8 -16.03 10.14 8.95
N PRO A 9 -15.62 11.14 9.76
CA PRO A 9 -14.74 10.94 10.91
C PRO A 9 -15.54 10.34 12.09
N ARG A 10 -15.81 9.03 12.04
CA ARG A 10 -16.51 8.29 13.10
C ARG A 10 -15.60 7.18 13.64
N PRO A 11 -15.66 6.85 14.95
CA PRO A 11 -14.89 5.73 15.50
C PRO A 11 -15.20 4.39 14.83
N THR A 12 -16.44 4.20 14.39
CA THR A 12 -16.89 2.98 13.70
C THR A 12 -16.24 2.80 12.33
N THR A 13 -16.14 3.87 11.53
CA THR A 13 -15.48 3.85 10.22
C THR A 13 -13.97 3.67 10.35
N LEU A 14 -13.37 4.26 11.40
CA LEU A 14 -11.98 4.03 11.75
C LEU A 14 -11.73 2.56 12.13
N PHE A 15 -12.58 1.96 12.96
CA PHE A 15 -12.42 0.56 13.36
C PHE A 15 -12.57 -0.39 12.17
N ALA A 16 -13.55 -0.16 11.29
CA ALA A 16 -13.71 -0.93 10.06
C ALA A 16 -12.50 -0.80 9.13
N TYR A 17 -11.94 0.41 8.99
CA TYR A 17 -10.69 0.64 8.26
C TYR A 17 -9.54 -0.17 8.85
N LEU A 18 -9.33 -0.08 10.17
CA LEU A 18 -8.22 -0.75 10.86
C LEU A 18 -8.32 -2.26 10.71
N LEU A 19 -9.49 -2.86 10.95
CA LEU A 19 -9.69 -4.30 10.79
C LEU A 19 -9.30 -4.76 9.39
N VAL A 20 -9.88 -4.16 8.35
CA VAL A 20 -9.63 -4.59 6.97
C VAL A 20 -8.18 -4.34 6.55
N MET A 21 -7.57 -3.24 6.98
CA MET A 21 -6.16 -2.94 6.71
C MET A 21 -5.26 -3.99 7.36
N THR A 22 -5.44 -4.25 8.67
CA THR A 22 -4.62 -5.20 9.43
C THR A 22 -4.73 -6.62 8.90
N PHE A 23 -5.92 -7.07 8.51
CA PHE A 23 -6.06 -8.37 7.85
C PHE A 23 -5.27 -8.44 6.52
N GLY A 24 -5.36 -7.40 5.69
CA GLY A 24 -4.61 -7.34 4.43
C GLY A 24 -3.08 -7.33 4.66
N GLU A 25 -2.61 -6.54 5.62
CA GLU A 25 -1.20 -6.45 5.98
C GLU A 25 -0.67 -7.79 6.52
N ALA A 26 -1.42 -8.43 7.43
CA ALA A 26 -1.07 -9.72 8.01
C ALA A 26 -0.99 -10.83 6.95
N MET A 27 -1.80 -10.77 5.89
CA MET A 27 -1.75 -11.74 4.80
C MET A 27 -0.54 -11.56 3.88
N TRP A 28 -0.12 -10.32 3.62
CA TRP A 28 0.92 -10.02 2.62
C TRP A 28 2.33 -9.97 3.22
N GLN A 29 2.50 -9.39 4.40
CA GLN A 29 3.81 -9.18 5.01
C GLN A 29 4.67 -10.47 5.15
N PRO A 30 4.15 -11.61 5.67
CA PRO A 30 4.96 -12.82 5.78
C PRO A 30 5.29 -13.42 4.41
N ARG A 31 4.35 -13.42 3.46
CA ARG A 31 4.54 -13.99 2.12
C ARG A 31 5.60 -13.26 1.32
N PHE A 32 5.64 -11.93 1.44
CA PHE A 32 6.62 -11.13 0.72
C PHE A 32 8.05 -11.41 1.18
N LEU A 33 8.27 -11.50 2.49
CA LEU A 33 9.59 -11.84 3.04
C LEU A 33 9.99 -13.30 2.74
N GLN A 34 9.04 -14.23 2.78
CA GLN A 34 9.26 -15.63 2.38
C GLN A 34 9.68 -15.72 0.92
N TYR A 35 8.94 -15.07 0.02
CA TYR A 35 9.28 -15.02 -1.40
C TYR A 35 10.69 -14.44 -1.62
N ALA A 36 11.04 -13.36 -0.93
CA ALA A 36 12.38 -12.77 -0.99
C ALA A 36 13.49 -13.73 -0.51
N ALA A 37 13.20 -14.59 0.46
CA ALA A 37 14.13 -15.61 0.95
C ALA A 37 14.26 -16.78 -0.04
N GLU A 38 13.16 -17.21 -0.68
CA GLU A 38 13.14 -18.30 -1.66
C GLU A 38 13.90 -17.96 -2.95
N ILE A 39 13.84 -16.71 -3.41
CA ILE A 39 14.58 -16.26 -4.60
C ILE A 39 16.08 -16.01 -4.33
N ALA A 40 16.51 -16.05 -3.07
CA ALA A 40 17.86 -15.67 -2.70
C ALA A 40 18.88 -16.80 -3.00
N PRO A 41 20.02 -16.48 -3.66
CA PRO A 41 21.10 -17.44 -3.85
C PRO A 41 21.71 -17.90 -2.51
N GLU A 42 22.24 -19.12 -2.47
CA GLU A 42 22.92 -19.66 -1.30
C GLU A 42 24.02 -18.71 -0.80
N GLY A 43 24.03 -18.46 0.51
CA GLY A 43 24.96 -17.53 1.16
C GLY A 43 24.66 -16.04 0.95
N ARG A 44 23.61 -15.65 0.21
CA ARG A 44 23.23 -14.25 -0.04
C ARG A 44 21.84 -13.85 0.47
N THR A 45 21.19 -14.71 1.25
CA THR A 45 19.85 -14.48 1.81
C THR A 45 19.74 -13.16 2.54
N GLY A 46 20.73 -12.78 3.35
CA GLY A 46 20.72 -11.50 4.08
C GLY A 46 20.66 -10.26 3.18
N ILE A 47 21.38 -10.27 2.03
CA ILE A 47 21.38 -9.15 1.08
C ILE A 47 20.02 -9.05 0.38
N TYR A 48 19.45 -10.18 -0.05
CA TYR A 48 18.13 -10.21 -0.70
C TYR A 48 17.01 -9.78 0.24
N MET A 49 17.05 -10.22 1.50
CA MET A 49 16.12 -9.74 2.53
C MET A 49 16.26 -8.25 2.81
N GLY A 50 17.50 -7.71 2.78
CA GLY A 50 17.75 -6.28 2.89
C GLY A 50 17.18 -5.47 1.73
N VAL A 51 17.36 -5.94 0.49
CA VAL A 51 16.77 -5.31 -0.71
C VAL A 51 15.24 -5.38 -0.69
N ALA A 52 14.66 -6.47 -0.16
CA ALA A 52 13.22 -6.57 0.02
C ALA A 52 12.65 -5.49 0.97
N GLN A 53 13.44 -4.90 1.87
CA GLN A 53 12.99 -3.78 2.71
C GLN A 53 12.96 -2.43 1.96
N PHE A 54 13.59 -2.33 0.78
CA PHE A 54 13.71 -1.08 0.03
C PHE A 54 12.36 -0.41 -0.29
N PRO A 55 11.31 -1.14 -0.72
CA PRO A 55 9.98 -0.55 -0.90
C PRO A 55 9.45 0.12 0.37
N TRP A 56 9.70 -0.47 1.55
CA TRP A 56 9.27 0.08 2.83
C TRP A 56 10.04 1.34 3.25
N PHE A 57 11.31 1.42 2.84
CA PHE A 57 12.07 2.66 2.96
C PHE A 57 11.52 3.74 2.02
N LEU A 58 11.27 3.39 0.76
CA LEU A 58 10.79 4.33 -0.25
C LEU A 58 9.44 4.95 0.15
N THR A 59 8.51 4.16 0.68
CA THR A 59 7.23 4.68 1.17
C THR A 59 7.42 5.70 2.29
N LYS A 60 8.36 5.50 3.22
CA LYS A 60 8.65 6.46 4.28
C LYS A 60 9.25 7.77 3.77
N VAL A 61 9.92 7.77 2.62
CA VAL A 61 10.44 8.98 1.99
C VAL A 61 9.36 9.68 1.17
N VAL A 62 8.58 8.93 0.39
CA VAL A 62 7.60 9.50 -0.56
C VAL A 62 6.30 9.90 0.13
N ALA A 63 5.80 9.12 1.10
CA ALA A 63 4.50 9.37 1.73
C ALA A 63 4.41 10.74 2.41
N PRO A 64 5.42 11.20 3.18
CA PRO A 64 5.36 12.52 3.81
C PRO A 64 5.29 13.68 2.80
N LEU A 65 5.93 13.53 1.63
CA LEU A 65 6.02 14.61 0.63
C LEU A 65 4.66 15.06 0.12
N TYR A 66 3.74 14.12 -0.14
CA TYR A 66 2.39 14.46 -0.60
C TYR A 66 1.38 14.56 0.55
N THR A 67 1.56 13.77 1.62
CA THR A 67 0.61 13.74 2.74
C THR A 67 0.63 15.06 3.52
N GLY A 68 1.79 15.72 3.65
CA GLY A 68 1.89 17.03 4.29
C GLY A 68 1.01 18.08 3.60
N THR A 69 1.15 18.23 2.28
CA THR A 69 0.33 19.18 1.51
C THR A 69 -1.17 18.85 1.55
N MET A 70 -1.52 17.56 1.59
CA MET A 70 -2.92 17.13 1.77
C MET A 70 -3.44 17.51 3.16
N MET A 71 -2.65 17.30 4.22
CA MET A 71 -3.04 17.69 5.58
C MET A 71 -3.21 19.20 5.71
N ASP A 72 -2.29 20.01 5.16
CA ASP A 72 -2.40 21.47 5.21
C ASP A 72 -3.68 21.99 4.51
N ARG A 73 -4.10 21.32 3.43
CA ARG A 73 -5.25 21.72 2.62
C ARG A 73 -6.59 21.23 3.17
N PHE A 74 -6.66 19.99 3.67
CA PHE A 74 -7.91 19.35 4.07
C PHE A 74 -8.10 19.29 5.59
N CYS A 75 -7.03 19.40 6.36
CA CYS A 75 -7.01 19.38 7.82
C CYS A 75 -6.20 20.57 8.39
N PRO A 76 -6.53 21.83 8.04
CA PRO A 76 -5.78 22.97 8.53
C PRO A 76 -5.89 23.11 10.06
N PRO A 77 -4.87 23.67 10.75
CA PRO A 77 -4.89 23.82 12.22
C PRO A 77 -6.07 24.64 12.74
N ASN A 78 -6.50 25.65 11.98
CA ASN A 78 -7.65 26.49 12.27
C ASN A 78 -8.52 26.57 11.00
N GLY A 79 -9.62 25.83 10.93
CA GLY A 79 -10.52 25.85 9.79
C GLY A 79 -11.48 24.66 9.72
N PRO A 80 -12.37 24.63 8.72
CA PRO A 80 -13.24 23.49 8.48
C PRO A 80 -12.42 22.27 8.05
N LEU A 81 -12.69 21.12 8.67
CA LEU A 81 -12.03 19.86 8.37
C LEU A 81 -12.78 19.12 7.25
N HIS A 82 -12.07 18.81 6.17
CA HIS A 82 -12.59 18.08 5.01
C HIS A 82 -11.89 16.72 4.85
N THR A 83 -11.83 15.97 5.95
CA THR A 83 -11.16 14.66 6.04
C THR A 83 -11.74 13.63 5.07
N GLU A 84 -13.05 13.68 4.84
CA GLU A 84 -13.77 12.79 3.92
C GLU A 84 -13.21 12.86 2.49
N THR A 85 -13.07 14.09 1.97
CA THR A 85 -12.54 14.35 0.63
C THR A 85 -11.08 13.91 0.51
N MET A 86 -10.28 14.15 1.55
CA MET A 86 -8.88 13.70 1.60
C MET A 86 -8.78 12.17 1.50
N TRP A 87 -9.55 11.45 2.32
CA TRP A 87 -9.55 9.98 2.33
C TRP A 87 -10.15 9.39 1.05
N LEU A 88 -11.10 10.08 0.42
CA LEU A 88 -11.62 9.69 -0.89
C LEU A 88 -10.53 9.77 -1.97
N ILE A 89 -9.75 10.87 -2.00
CA ILE A 89 -8.63 11.02 -2.93
C ILE A 89 -7.58 9.92 -2.70
N PHE A 90 -7.19 9.65 -1.44
CA PHE A 90 -6.28 8.56 -1.13
C PHE A 90 -6.84 7.18 -1.51
N GLY A 91 -8.14 6.96 -1.30
CA GLY A 91 -8.81 5.75 -1.76
C GLY A 91 -8.73 5.55 -3.27
N LEU A 92 -8.98 6.61 -4.05
CA LEU A 92 -8.87 6.57 -5.51
C LEU A 92 -7.44 6.28 -5.97
N ILE A 93 -6.45 6.95 -5.39
CA ILE A 93 -5.03 6.68 -5.68
C ILE A 93 -4.68 5.22 -5.34
N ALA A 94 -5.16 4.70 -4.21
CA ALA A 94 -4.91 3.33 -3.79
C ALA A 94 -5.53 2.28 -4.73
N ILE A 95 -6.63 2.60 -5.44
CA ILE A 95 -7.25 1.71 -6.45
C ILE A 95 -6.41 1.64 -7.74
N VAL A 96 -5.58 2.64 -8.04
CA VAL A 96 -4.77 2.65 -9.27
C VAL A 96 -3.87 1.42 -9.35
N SER A 97 -3.22 1.04 -8.24
CA SER A 97 -2.32 -0.13 -8.20
C SER A 97 -3.01 -1.47 -8.54
N PRO A 98 -4.09 -1.90 -7.85
CA PRO A 98 -4.77 -3.14 -8.19
C PRO A 98 -5.43 -3.09 -9.58
N VAL A 99 -5.97 -1.94 -10.01
CA VAL A 99 -6.54 -1.80 -11.36
C VAL A 99 -5.46 -1.99 -12.42
N LEU A 100 -4.31 -1.34 -12.26
CA LEU A 100 -3.19 -1.48 -13.18
C LEU A 100 -2.67 -2.92 -13.22
N LEU A 101 -2.58 -3.59 -12.06
CA LEU A 101 -2.18 -5.00 -11.99
C LEU A 101 -3.17 -5.92 -12.72
N VAL A 102 -4.49 -5.68 -12.59
CA VAL A 102 -5.51 -6.46 -13.30
C VAL A 102 -5.43 -6.24 -14.81
N LEU A 103 -5.26 -4.99 -15.25
CA LEU A 103 -5.12 -4.64 -16.67
C LEU A 103 -3.83 -5.22 -17.29
N LEU A 104 -2.72 -5.16 -16.56
CA LEU A 104 -1.42 -5.66 -17.00
C LEU A 104 -1.24 -7.16 -16.77
N LYS A 105 -2.19 -7.84 -16.12
CA LYS A 105 -2.11 -9.28 -15.80
C LYS A 105 -1.79 -10.14 -17.02
N GLY A 106 -2.39 -9.82 -18.17
CA GLY A 106 -2.17 -10.56 -19.42
C GLY A 106 -0.77 -10.37 -20.02
N TRP A 107 -0.11 -9.24 -19.74
CA TRP A 107 1.26 -8.98 -20.15
C TRP A 107 2.26 -9.59 -19.16
N LEU A 108 2.08 -9.33 -17.85
CA LEU A 108 2.95 -9.86 -16.79
C LEU A 108 2.94 -11.41 -16.75
N GLY A 109 1.77 -12.02 -16.99
CA GLY A 109 1.62 -13.47 -16.95
C GLY A 109 2.26 -14.23 -18.13
N ARG A 110 2.70 -13.54 -19.18
CA ARG A 110 3.41 -14.17 -20.31
C ARG A 110 4.83 -14.61 -19.90
N ASP A 111 5.57 -13.73 -19.22
CA ASP A 111 6.95 -14.02 -18.76
C ASP A 111 7.00 -15.09 -17.65
N PHE A 112 5.96 -15.22 -16.82
CA PHE A 112 5.88 -16.29 -15.82
C PHE A 112 5.60 -17.67 -16.44
N LYS A 113 4.99 -17.72 -17.63
CA LYS A 113 4.69 -18.98 -18.32
C LYS A 113 5.94 -19.61 -18.94
N GLU A 114 6.88 -18.79 -19.42
CA GLU A 114 8.15 -19.26 -19.99
C GLU A 114 9.15 -19.80 -18.95
N ARG A 115 8.96 -19.53 -17.64
CA ARG A 115 9.82 -20.08 -16.57
C ARG A 115 9.30 -21.36 -15.92
N ALA A 116 8.08 -21.78 -16.26
CA ALA A 116 7.43 -22.96 -15.70
C ALA A 116 7.55 -24.20 -16.59
N ASP A 117 8.15 -24.05 -17.78
CA ASP A 117 8.47 -25.13 -18.72
C ASP A 117 9.98 -25.42 -18.72
#